data_AF-A0A8T1H1B6-F1
#
_entry.id   AF-A0A8T1H1B6-F1
#
_cell.length_a   1.000
_cell.length_b   1.000
_cell.length_c   1.000
_cell.angle_alpha   90.00
_cell.angle_beta   90.00
_cell.angle_gamma   90.00
#
_symmetry.space_group_name_H-M   'P 1'
#
loop_
_entity.id
_entity.type
_entity.pdbx_description
1 polymer ?
#
loop_
_entity_poly.entity_id
_entity_poly.type
_entity_poly.pdbx_seq_one_letter_code
_entity_poly.pdbx_strand_id
1 'polypeptide(L)'
;VDNKYPFDRAFQFNKDIRKLGVSDSGKTFLDQFRMLITEIGNALGYVRMVRSAGMNYCSNAIKFVPDLNRTHFKFEAYAGDGVAEEKNEETGKVLQDEIVGAKLSRETVVAARNLDSVISTLAKNFSENNDYFKVLVKVFQDVTASDEQKHLVNFYTILPALTINYVETTVQAKDLMYKNTRRRESYFSDDGFAIGVAYILAILDQGEQFDALHWFEEVVRKYKVEEEAYNEKQAEREARKREQATKKQKETTAELIDDEEEVHTLQLTAKRIELNRREFDLLDWSLNGARIFFKD
;
A
#
# COMPACT_ATOMS: atom_id res chain seq x y z
N VAL A 1 22.70 19.71 -12.96
CA VAL A 1 21.64 18.82 -13.49
C VAL A 1 20.80 18.45 -12.28
N ASP A 2 19.51 18.80 -12.28
CA ASP A 2 18.60 18.35 -11.21
C ASP A 2 18.46 16.84 -11.40
N ASN A 3 19.04 16.02 -10.51
CA ASN A 3 19.24 14.56 -10.70
C ASN A 3 17.92 13.74 -10.66
N LYS A 4 16.80 14.35 -11.04
CA LYS A 4 15.45 13.79 -10.98
C LYS A 4 15.11 13.06 -12.27
N TYR A 5 14.30 12.01 -12.16
CA TYR A 5 13.77 11.30 -13.31
C TYR A 5 12.73 12.16 -14.04
N PRO A 6 12.92 12.56 -15.31
CA PRO A 6 12.03 13.50 -15.98
C PRO A 6 10.60 12.97 -16.18
N PHE A 7 9.59 13.77 -15.84
CA PHE A 7 8.18 13.40 -16.04
C PHE A 7 7.87 13.06 -17.50
N ASP A 8 8.35 13.89 -18.44
CA ASP A 8 8.07 13.72 -19.87
C ASP A 8 8.62 12.39 -20.40
N ARG A 9 9.74 11.90 -19.84
CA ARG A 9 10.28 10.58 -20.19
C ARG A 9 9.31 9.47 -19.77
N ALA A 10 8.81 9.50 -18.53
CA ALA A 10 7.84 8.50 -18.04
C ALA A 10 6.54 8.54 -18.86
N PHE A 11 6.05 9.74 -19.16
CA PHE A 11 4.83 9.95 -19.92
C PHE A 11 4.97 9.48 -21.37
N GLN A 12 6.09 9.78 -22.01
CA GLN A 12 6.39 9.34 -23.37
C GLN A 12 6.52 7.82 -23.44
N PHE A 13 7.20 7.20 -22.47
CA PHE A 13 7.29 5.74 -22.37
C PHE A 13 5.91 5.08 -22.25
N ASN A 14 5.03 5.62 -21.41
CA ASN A 14 3.65 5.14 -21.28
C ASN A 14 2.92 5.20 -22.63
N LYS A 15 3.03 6.32 -23.36
CA LYS A 15 2.46 6.46 -24.71
C LYS A 15 3.04 5.48 -25.73
N ASP A 16 4.36 5.28 -25.71
CA ASP A 16 5.05 4.43 -26.67
C ASP A 16 4.72 2.95 -26.46
N ILE A 17 4.55 2.50 -25.21
CA ILE A 17 4.06 1.14 -24.94
C ILE A 17 2.70 0.88 -25.57
N ARG A 18 1.80 1.88 -25.62
CA ARG A 18 0.48 1.71 -26.26
C ARG A 18 0.59 1.38 -27.75
N LYS A 19 1.69 1.76 -28.40
CA LYS A 19 1.95 1.46 -29.82
C LYS A 19 2.35 0.00 -30.07
N LEU A 20 2.79 -0.71 -29.03
CA LEU A 20 3.14 -2.14 -29.12
C LEU A 20 1.92 -3.05 -29.28
N GLY A 21 0.72 -2.49 -29.12
CA GLY A 21 -0.54 -3.20 -29.27
C GLY A 21 -1.32 -3.31 -27.96
N VAL A 22 -2.53 -3.84 -28.10
CA VAL A 22 -3.45 -4.12 -27.00
C VAL A 22 -3.85 -5.59 -27.05
N SER A 23 -4.17 -6.18 -25.90
CA SER A 23 -4.78 -7.51 -25.83
C SER A 23 -6.14 -7.53 -26.52
N ASP A 24 -6.70 -8.73 -26.69
CA ASP A 24 -8.08 -8.95 -27.15
C ASP A 24 -9.12 -8.23 -26.28
N SER A 25 -8.78 -7.97 -25.02
CA SER A 25 -9.59 -7.20 -24.05
C SER A 25 -9.37 -5.69 -24.11
N GLY A 26 -8.55 -5.19 -25.05
CA GLY A 26 -8.25 -3.77 -25.24
C GLY A 26 -7.29 -3.17 -24.20
N LYS A 27 -6.54 -4.01 -23.46
CA LYS A 27 -5.61 -3.58 -22.42
C LYS A 27 -4.19 -3.52 -22.95
N THR A 28 -3.48 -2.44 -22.66
CA THR A 28 -2.06 -2.29 -23.03
C THR A 28 -1.19 -3.19 -22.15
N PHE A 29 0.06 -3.44 -22.55
CA PHE A 29 1.01 -4.19 -21.70
C PHE A 29 1.19 -3.54 -20.33
N LEU A 30 1.20 -2.20 -20.27
CA LEU A 30 1.33 -1.47 -19.01
C LEU A 30 0.09 -1.63 -18.12
N ASP A 31 -1.11 -1.69 -18.73
CA ASP A 31 -2.35 -1.95 -17.99
C ASP A 31 -2.36 -3.35 -17.39
N GLN A 32 -1.93 -4.35 -18.16
CA GLN A 32 -1.82 -5.73 -17.69
C GLN A 32 -0.81 -5.83 -16.55
N PHE A 33 0.33 -5.14 -16.68
CA PHE A 33 1.33 -5.17 -15.63
C PHE A 33 0.84 -4.48 -14.35
N ARG A 34 0.21 -3.30 -14.48
CA ARG A 34 -0.43 -2.63 -13.35
C ARG A 34 -1.44 -3.55 -12.66
N MET A 35 -2.30 -4.22 -13.42
CA MET A 35 -3.27 -5.16 -12.85
C MET A 35 -2.63 -6.31 -12.10
N LEU A 36 -1.57 -6.90 -12.65
CA LEU A 36 -0.83 -7.96 -11.97
C LEU A 36 -0.24 -7.47 -10.64
N ILE A 37 0.35 -6.28 -10.63
CA ILE A 37 0.87 -5.65 -9.42
C ILE A 37 -0.26 -5.42 -8.39
N THR A 38 -1.41 -4.93 -8.84
CA THR A 38 -2.61 -4.76 -8.02
C THR A 38 -3.07 -6.10 -7.42
N GLU A 39 -3.14 -7.17 -8.22
CA GLU A 39 -3.54 -8.51 -7.76
C GLU A 39 -2.58 -9.06 -6.71
N ILE A 40 -1.27 -8.88 -6.90
CA ILE A 40 -0.24 -9.23 -5.91
C ILE A 40 -0.51 -8.49 -4.59
N GLY A 41 -0.71 -7.17 -4.63
CA GLY A 41 -0.98 -6.40 -3.43
C GLY A 41 -2.31 -6.75 -2.75
N ASN A 42 -3.35 -7.07 -3.53
CA ASN A 42 -4.64 -7.54 -3.00
C ASN A 42 -4.48 -8.89 -2.28
N ALA A 43 -3.67 -9.81 -2.84
CA ALA A 43 -3.36 -11.08 -2.18
C ALA A 43 -2.62 -10.86 -0.86
N LEU A 44 -1.64 -9.95 -0.83
CA LEU A 44 -0.94 -9.57 0.39
C LEU A 44 -1.86 -8.94 1.44
N GLY A 45 -2.77 -8.06 1.00
CA GLY A 45 -3.81 -7.47 1.84
C GLY A 45 -4.74 -8.53 2.43
N TYR A 46 -5.11 -9.54 1.63
CA TYR A 46 -5.92 -10.67 2.10
C TYR A 46 -5.18 -11.49 3.17
N VAL A 47 -3.91 -11.85 2.94
CA VAL A 47 -3.08 -12.58 3.93
C VAL A 47 -3.02 -11.81 5.24
N ARG A 48 -2.79 -10.49 5.18
CA ARG A 48 -2.79 -9.61 6.35
C ARG A 48 -4.13 -9.63 7.09
N MET A 49 -5.24 -9.56 6.34
CA MET A 49 -6.58 -9.56 6.91
C MET A 49 -6.85 -10.88 7.64
N VAL A 50 -6.52 -12.01 7.03
CA VAL A 50 -6.66 -13.35 7.65
C VAL A 50 -5.84 -13.44 8.93
N ARG A 51 -4.60 -12.95 8.92
CA ARG A 51 -3.76 -12.92 10.12
C ARG A 51 -4.34 -12.03 11.22
N SER A 52 -4.82 -10.84 10.87
CA SER A 52 -5.47 -9.92 11.82
C SER A 52 -6.72 -10.54 12.44
N ALA A 53 -7.51 -11.27 11.64
CA ALA A 53 -8.67 -12.01 12.12
C ALA A 53 -8.26 -13.14 13.08
N GLY A 54 -7.20 -13.90 12.75
CA GLY A 54 -6.63 -14.92 13.63
C GLY A 54 -6.15 -14.36 14.97
N MET A 55 -5.47 -13.20 14.94
CA MET A 55 -5.02 -12.51 16.14
C MET A 55 -6.20 -11.99 16.99
N ASN A 56 -7.25 -11.47 16.35
CA ASN A 56 -8.48 -11.06 17.04
C ASN A 56 -9.18 -12.25 17.71
N TYR A 57 -9.25 -13.39 17.03
CA TYR A 57 -9.79 -14.62 17.60
C TYR A 57 -8.99 -15.08 18.82
N CYS A 58 -7.66 -15.14 18.71
CA CYS A 58 -6.78 -15.50 19.82
C CYS A 58 -6.94 -14.52 20.99
N SER A 59 -6.99 -13.21 20.71
CA SER A 59 -7.20 -12.16 21.72
C SER A 59 -8.52 -12.33 22.47
N ASN A 60 -9.60 -12.69 21.78
CA ASN A 60 -10.89 -12.95 22.41
C ASN A 60 -10.89 -14.22 23.26
N ALA A 61 -10.17 -15.26 22.82
CA ALA A 61 -10.05 -16.53 23.55
C ALA A 61 -9.23 -16.39 24.84
N ILE A 62 -8.20 -15.54 24.84
CA ILE A 62 -7.29 -15.37 25.98
C ILE A 62 -7.61 -14.16 26.87
N LYS A 63 -8.70 -13.44 26.62
CA LYS A 63 -9.05 -12.20 27.37
C LYS A 63 -9.22 -12.40 28.88
N PHE A 64 -9.44 -13.64 29.32
CA PHE A 64 -9.59 -14.01 30.72
C PHE A 64 -8.33 -14.66 31.31
N VAL A 65 -7.28 -14.83 30.50
CA VAL A 65 -6.01 -15.41 30.92
C VAL A 65 -5.10 -14.26 31.38
N PRO A 66 -4.81 -14.13 32.68
CA PRO A 66 -3.97 -13.04 33.18
C PRO A 66 -2.50 -13.23 32.76
N ASP A 67 -1.86 -12.21 32.19
CA ASP A 67 -0.40 -12.18 32.00
C ASP A 67 0.21 -13.35 31.19
N LEU A 68 -0.13 -13.42 29.89
CA LEU A 68 0.37 -14.43 28.94
C LEU A 68 1.90 -14.46 28.77
N ASN A 69 2.60 -13.38 29.13
CA ASN A 69 4.03 -13.24 28.86
C ASN A 69 4.92 -13.60 30.05
N ARG A 70 4.37 -13.70 31.27
CA ARG A 70 5.17 -13.90 32.49
C ARG A 70 5.00 -15.27 33.15
N THR A 71 3.90 -15.98 32.87
CA THR A 71 3.62 -17.26 33.53
C THR A 71 3.15 -18.28 32.51
N HIS A 72 4.02 -19.25 32.19
CA HIS A 72 3.52 -20.50 31.60
C HIS A 72 2.64 -21.15 32.66
N PHE A 73 1.32 -21.04 32.51
CA PHE A 73 0.39 -21.73 33.38
C PHE A 73 0.70 -23.24 33.33
N LYS A 74 0.81 -23.85 34.52
CA LYS A 74 1.05 -25.28 34.70
C LYS A 74 -0.12 -25.88 35.50
N PHE A 75 -1.34 -25.79 34.97
CA PHE A 75 -2.54 -26.30 35.61
C PHE A 75 -2.42 -27.80 35.93
N GLU A 76 -1.74 -28.59 35.09
CA GLU A 76 -1.45 -30.01 35.36
C GLU A 76 -0.66 -30.19 36.66
N ALA A 77 0.35 -29.34 36.90
CA ALA A 77 1.18 -29.38 38.10
C ALA A 77 0.36 -29.07 39.37
N TYR A 78 -0.49 -28.04 39.32
CA TYR A 78 -1.35 -27.68 40.46
C TYR A 78 -2.46 -28.72 40.70
N ALA A 79 -2.98 -29.38 39.67
CA ALA A 79 -4.03 -30.39 39.81
C ALA A 79 -3.48 -31.76 40.26
N GLY A 80 -2.26 -32.10 39.84
CA GLY A 80 -1.62 -33.38 40.10
C GLY A 80 -0.79 -33.39 41.40
N ASP A 81 0.42 -33.94 41.30
CA ASP A 81 1.32 -34.16 42.44
C ASP A 81 2.18 -32.94 42.81
N GLY A 82 2.14 -31.87 42.01
CA GLY A 82 3.01 -30.70 42.19
C GLY A 82 4.32 -30.81 41.42
N VAL A 83 5.16 -29.79 41.55
CA VAL A 83 6.52 -29.74 40.97
C VAL A 83 7.46 -29.21 42.04
N ALA A 84 8.59 -29.88 42.23
CA ALA A 84 9.60 -29.46 43.20
C ALA A 84 10.31 -28.17 42.74
N GLU A 85 10.86 -27.42 43.70
CA GLU A 85 11.69 -26.24 43.43
C GLU A 85 12.94 -26.66 42.62
N GLU A 86 13.19 -25.99 41.50
CA GLU A 86 14.38 -26.20 40.68
C GLU A 86 15.29 -24.98 40.78
N LYS A 87 16.53 -25.19 41.22
CA LYS A 87 17.57 -24.15 41.37
C LYS A 87 18.68 -24.38 40.37
N ASN A 88 19.18 -23.29 39.79
CA ASN A 88 20.40 -23.33 38.99
C ASN A 88 21.59 -23.62 39.91
N GLU A 89 22.24 -24.78 39.73
CA GLU A 89 23.32 -25.28 40.60
C GLU A 89 24.55 -24.34 40.65
N GLU A 90 24.80 -23.55 39.60
CA GLU A 90 25.97 -22.66 39.52
C GLU A 90 25.70 -21.24 40.05
N THR A 91 24.46 -20.76 39.98
CA THR A 91 24.12 -19.37 40.33
C THR A 91 23.22 -19.24 41.56
N GLY A 92 22.68 -20.36 42.07
CA GLY A 92 21.78 -20.41 43.21
C GLY A 92 20.42 -19.75 42.97
N LYS A 93 20.14 -19.27 41.75
CA LYS A 93 18.85 -18.68 41.38
C LYS A 93 17.78 -19.76 41.23
N VAL A 94 16.61 -19.49 41.80
CA VAL A 94 15.41 -20.30 41.56
C VAL A 94 15.01 -20.15 40.09
N LEU A 95 15.00 -21.26 39.37
CA LEU A 95 14.55 -21.36 37.98
C LEU A 95 13.05 -21.67 37.93
N GLN A 96 12.55 -22.41 38.92
CA GLN A 96 11.15 -22.74 39.07
C GLN A 96 10.77 -22.85 40.55
N ASP A 97 9.74 -22.11 40.96
CA ASP A 97 9.19 -22.20 42.31
C ASP A 97 8.50 -23.55 42.58
N GLU A 98 8.48 -23.97 43.84
CA GLU A 98 7.73 -25.14 44.27
C GLU A 98 6.22 -24.95 44.03
N ILE A 99 5.61 -25.92 43.35
CA ILE A 99 4.17 -25.99 43.13
C ILE A 99 3.60 -27.12 43.98
N VAL A 100 2.77 -26.79 44.95
CA VAL A 100 2.04 -27.79 45.75
C VAL A 100 0.83 -28.29 44.95
N GLY A 101 0.81 -29.60 44.66
CA GLY A 101 -0.27 -30.25 43.93
C GLY A 101 -1.49 -30.56 44.81
N ALA A 102 -2.69 -30.35 44.26
CA ALA A 102 -3.97 -30.60 44.93
C ALA A 102 -4.43 -32.07 44.89
N LYS A 103 -3.71 -32.95 44.16
CA LYS A 103 -3.99 -34.40 44.04
C LYS A 103 -5.45 -34.71 43.68
N LEU A 104 -5.95 -34.03 42.65
CA LEU A 104 -7.29 -34.22 42.13
C LEU A 104 -7.40 -35.53 41.33
N SER A 105 -8.61 -35.88 40.88
CA SER A 105 -8.82 -37.11 40.11
C SER A 105 -8.04 -37.08 38.79
N ARG A 106 -7.77 -38.29 38.26
CA ARG A 106 -7.04 -38.46 36.99
C ARG A 106 -7.70 -37.68 35.85
N GLU A 107 -9.02 -37.68 35.78
CA GLU A 107 -9.78 -36.99 34.75
C GLU A 107 -9.56 -35.46 34.84
N THR A 108 -9.47 -34.90 36.04
CA THR A 108 -9.17 -33.48 36.26
C THR A 108 -7.74 -33.13 35.85
N VAL A 109 -6.77 -33.98 36.16
CA VAL A 109 -5.37 -33.79 35.73
C VAL A 109 -5.25 -33.79 34.21
N VAL A 110 -5.95 -34.72 33.53
CA VAL A 110 -5.98 -34.76 32.05
C VAL A 110 -6.63 -33.51 31.46
N ALA A 111 -7.74 -33.03 32.04
CA ALA A 111 -8.38 -31.80 31.60
C ALA A 111 -7.47 -30.57 31.80
N ALA A 112 -6.73 -30.51 32.92
CA ALA A 112 -5.77 -29.46 33.21
C ALA A 112 -4.60 -29.44 32.22
N ARG A 113 -4.06 -30.60 31.85
CA ARG A 113 -3.04 -30.73 30.80
C ARG A 113 -3.54 -30.25 29.44
N ASN A 114 -4.77 -30.57 29.08
CA ASN A 114 -5.37 -30.07 27.83
C ASN A 114 -5.49 -28.53 27.86
N LEU A 115 -5.87 -27.95 29.00
CA LEU A 115 -5.95 -26.51 29.18
C LEU A 115 -4.57 -25.84 29.04
N ASP A 116 -3.52 -26.41 29.64
CA ASP A 116 -2.14 -25.94 29.50
C ASP A 116 -1.71 -25.91 28.02
N SER A 117 -1.99 -26.99 27.28
CA SER A 117 -1.68 -27.10 25.85
C SER A 117 -2.42 -26.06 25.01
N VAL A 118 -3.71 -25.85 25.29
CA VAL A 118 -4.54 -24.84 24.59
C VAL A 118 -4.04 -23.43 24.87
N ILE A 119 -3.76 -23.10 26.13
CA ILE A 119 -3.25 -21.77 26.51
C ILE A 119 -1.87 -21.52 25.91
N SER A 120 -0.98 -22.51 25.94
CA SER A 120 0.35 -22.41 25.32
C SER A 120 0.25 -22.17 23.81
N THR A 121 -0.64 -22.90 23.14
CA THR A 121 -0.88 -22.73 21.70
C THR A 121 -1.43 -21.33 21.39
N LEU A 122 -2.39 -20.84 22.17
CA LEU A 122 -2.96 -19.51 22.00
C LEU A 122 -1.94 -18.41 22.29
N ALA A 123 -1.11 -18.57 23.33
CA ALA A 123 -0.04 -17.64 23.69
C ALA A 123 1.02 -17.55 22.57
N LYS A 124 1.42 -18.70 22.01
CA LYS A 124 2.34 -18.75 20.88
C LYS A 124 1.75 -18.06 19.64
N ASN A 125 0.52 -18.39 19.27
CA ASN A 125 -0.14 -17.78 18.11
C ASN A 125 -0.43 -16.28 18.28
N PHE A 126 -0.60 -15.82 19.52
CA PHE A 126 -0.74 -14.39 19.84
C PHE A 126 0.60 -13.64 19.81
N SER A 127 1.69 -14.30 20.22
CA SER A 127 3.04 -13.71 20.32
C SER A 127 3.89 -13.87 19.07
N GLU A 128 3.49 -14.71 18.10
CA GLU A 128 4.12 -14.74 16.78
C GLU A 128 3.94 -13.36 16.11
N ASN A 129 4.98 -12.55 16.28
CA ASN A 129 5.16 -11.24 15.66
C ASN A 129 4.96 -11.30 14.15
N ASN A 130 4.63 -10.14 13.57
CA ASN A 130 4.28 -9.87 12.16
C ASN A 130 5.28 -10.32 11.07
N ASP A 131 6.18 -11.26 11.34
CA ASP A 131 7.26 -11.73 10.46
C ASP A 131 6.79 -12.51 9.22
N TYR A 132 5.49 -12.70 8.98
CA TYR A 132 5.04 -13.34 7.74
C TYR A 132 5.49 -12.58 6.49
N PHE A 133 5.48 -11.24 6.54
CA PHE A 133 5.99 -10.46 5.41
C PHE A 133 7.47 -10.70 5.21
N LYS A 134 8.27 -10.80 6.29
CA LYS A 134 9.71 -11.10 6.20
C LYS A 134 9.95 -12.49 5.61
N VAL A 135 9.20 -13.50 6.05
CA VAL A 135 9.28 -14.86 5.50
C VAL A 135 8.91 -14.87 4.02
N LEU A 136 7.82 -14.19 3.65
CA LEU A 136 7.35 -14.14 2.27
C LEU A 136 8.36 -13.43 1.36
N VAL A 137 8.86 -12.27 1.80
CA VAL A 137 9.90 -11.51 1.07
C VAL A 137 11.13 -12.38 0.86
N LYS A 138 11.63 -13.03 1.92
CA LYS A 138 12.82 -13.88 1.84
C LYS A 138 12.67 -15.04 0.86
N VAL A 139 11.54 -15.75 0.91
CA VAL A 139 11.27 -16.88 -0.01
C VAL A 139 11.27 -16.42 -1.47
N PHE A 140 10.69 -15.26 -1.76
CA PHE A 140 10.63 -14.75 -3.13
C PHE A 140 11.92 -14.08 -3.58
N GLN A 141 12.71 -13.48 -2.68
CA GLN A 141 14.06 -12.97 -2.98
C GLN A 141 14.98 -14.08 -3.51
N ASP A 142 14.94 -15.26 -2.89
CA ASP A 142 15.74 -16.41 -3.34
C ASP A 142 15.35 -16.86 -4.76
N VAL A 143 14.06 -16.75 -5.12
CA VAL A 143 13.55 -17.09 -6.45
C VAL A 143 13.90 -16.00 -7.48
N THR A 144 13.81 -14.72 -7.10
CA THR A 144 14.08 -13.59 -8.00
C THR A 144 15.57 -13.34 -8.24
N ALA A 145 16.44 -13.80 -7.34
CA ALA A 145 17.89 -13.79 -7.50
C ALA A 145 18.40 -14.82 -8.52
N SER A 146 17.52 -15.66 -9.09
CA SER A 146 17.89 -16.64 -10.11
C SER A 146 18.35 -15.99 -11.43
N ASP A 147 19.26 -16.68 -12.12
CA ASP A 147 19.87 -16.20 -13.38
C ASP A 147 18.85 -16.00 -14.52
N GLU A 148 17.68 -16.62 -14.42
CA GLU A 148 16.56 -16.49 -15.36
C GLU A 148 15.87 -15.11 -15.27
N GLN A 149 16.01 -14.41 -14.13
CA GLN A 149 15.25 -13.21 -13.81
C GLN A 149 16.08 -11.92 -13.85
N LYS A 150 17.25 -11.94 -14.51
CA LYS A 150 18.15 -10.77 -14.68
C LYS A 150 17.48 -9.51 -15.23
N HIS A 151 16.40 -9.66 -15.97
CA HIS A 151 15.63 -8.53 -16.52
C HIS A 151 14.95 -7.68 -15.44
N LEU A 152 14.74 -8.22 -14.23
CA LEU A 152 14.07 -7.52 -13.13
C LEU A 152 14.95 -6.49 -12.43
N VAL A 153 16.27 -6.48 -12.66
CA VAL A 153 17.24 -5.55 -12.04
C VAL A 153 16.90 -4.07 -12.29
N ASN A 154 16.20 -3.77 -13.39
CA ASN A 154 15.81 -2.41 -13.77
C ASN A 154 14.32 -2.12 -13.54
N PHE A 155 13.61 -2.93 -12.76
CA PHE A 155 12.17 -2.75 -12.52
C PHE A 155 11.84 -1.36 -11.95
N TYR A 156 12.66 -0.81 -11.06
CA TYR A 156 12.47 0.55 -10.53
C TYR A 156 12.37 1.63 -11.61
N THR A 157 12.94 1.42 -12.81
CA THR A 157 12.92 2.38 -13.92
C THR A 157 11.55 2.44 -14.62
N ILE A 158 10.75 1.37 -14.59
CA ILE A 158 9.41 1.35 -15.20
C ILE A 158 8.33 1.93 -14.25
N LEU A 159 8.61 1.98 -12.95
CA LEU A 159 7.66 2.45 -11.93
C LEU A 159 7.09 3.85 -12.20
N PRO A 160 7.88 4.88 -12.58
CA PRO A 160 7.33 6.18 -12.97
C PRO A 160 6.20 6.08 -14.01
N ALA A 161 6.40 5.29 -15.07
CA ALA A 161 5.38 5.11 -16.10
C ALA A 161 4.16 4.33 -15.60
N LEU A 162 4.36 3.32 -14.75
CA LEU A 162 3.29 2.57 -14.09
C LEU A 162 2.45 3.46 -13.17
N THR A 163 3.07 4.37 -12.41
CA THR A 163 2.32 5.32 -11.55
C THR A 163 1.48 6.28 -12.37
N ILE A 164 1.98 6.76 -13.52
CA ILE A 164 1.18 7.55 -14.47
C ILE A 164 0.00 6.72 -14.99
N ASN A 165 0.24 5.48 -15.43
CA ASN A 165 -0.82 4.60 -15.93
C ASN A 165 -1.89 4.35 -14.86
N TYR A 166 -1.46 4.14 -13.62
CA TYR A 166 -2.35 3.97 -12.47
C TYR A 166 -3.21 5.21 -12.24
N VAL A 167 -2.60 6.39 -12.13
CA VAL A 167 -3.35 7.64 -11.90
C VAL A 167 -4.33 7.93 -13.03
N GLU A 168 -3.90 7.80 -14.30
CA GLU A 168 -4.78 7.99 -15.45
C GLU A 168 -5.99 7.05 -15.40
N THR A 169 -5.76 5.78 -15.06
CA THR A 169 -6.82 4.77 -14.98
C THR A 169 -7.76 5.04 -13.80
N THR A 170 -7.23 5.41 -12.64
CA THR A 170 -8.01 5.71 -11.44
C THR A 170 -8.88 6.95 -11.63
N VAL A 171 -8.36 8.02 -12.25
CA VAL A 171 -9.16 9.22 -12.60
C VAL A 171 -10.30 8.83 -13.54
N GLN A 172 -10.02 8.03 -14.58
CA GLN A 172 -11.06 7.55 -15.50
C GLN A 172 -12.10 6.66 -14.81
N ALA A 173 -11.68 5.76 -13.91
CA ALA A 173 -12.57 4.90 -13.15
C ALA A 173 -13.51 5.71 -12.25
N LYS A 174 -12.97 6.73 -11.56
CA LYS A 174 -13.75 7.67 -10.73
C LYS A 174 -14.76 8.46 -11.57
N ASP A 175 -14.34 8.99 -12.72
CA ASP A 175 -15.24 9.71 -13.65
C ASP A 175 -16.39 8.83 -14.18
N LEU A 176 -16.12 7.55 -14.46
CA LEU A 176 -17.14 6.60 -14.92
C LEU A 176 -18.15 6.26 -13.82
N MET A 177 -17.71 6.26 -12.55
CA MET A 177 -18.57 6.01 -11.40
C MET A 177 -19.64 7.10 -11.27
N TYR A 178 -19.26 8.37 -11.46
CA TYR A 178 -20.21 9.49 -11.46
C TYR A 178 -21.22 9.45 -12.62
N LYS A 179 -20.88 8.79 -13.72
CA LYS A 179 -21.73 8.67 -14.93
C LYS A 179 -22.62 7.41 -14.94
N ASN A 180 -22.66 6.64 -13.86
CA ASN A 180 -23.47 5.43 -13.68
C ASN A 180 -23.45 4.46 -14.89
N THR A 181 -22.27 4.29 -15.51
CA THR A 181 -22.10 3.50 -16.73
C THR A 181 -21.82 2.04 -16.37
N ARG A 182 -22.79 1.14 -16.62
CA ARG A 182 -22.77 -0.30 -16.28
C ARG A 182 -21.70 -1.18 -16.96
N ARG A 183 -20.84 -0.64 -17.84
CA ARG A 183 -19.99 -1.45 -18.75
C ARG A 183 -18.49 -1.47 -18.42
N ARG A 184 -18.03 -0.71 -17.43
CA ARG A 184 -16.62 -0.74 -16.98
C ARG A 184 -16.59 -0.87 -15.45
N GLU A 185 -15.61 -1.61 -14.97
CA GLU A 185 -15.34 -1.73 -13.53
C GLU A 185 -15.07 -0.33 -12.98
N SER A 186 -15.95 0.11 -12.08
CA SER A 186 -15.80 1.35 -11.34
C SER A 186 -15.23 1.03 -9.97
N TYR A 187 -14.07 1.59 -9.65
CA TYR A 187 -13.47 1.52 -8.32
C TYR A 187 -13.03 2.92 -7.91
N PHE A 188 -13.16 3.23 -6.62
CA PHE A 188 -12.80 4.54 -6.07
C PHE A 188 -11.51 4.51 -5.24
N SER A 189 -11.04 3.32 -4.87
CA SER A 189 -9.78 3.09 -4.16
C SER A 189 -9.13 1.82 -4.71
N ASP A 190 -7.81 1.82 -4.84
CA ASP A 190 -7.00 0.66 -5.23
C ASP A 190 -5.66 0.68 -4.47
N ASP A 191 -5.72 0.32 -3.18
CA ASP A 191 -4.54 0.22 -2.32
C ASP A 191 -3.65 -0.99 -2.70
N GLY A 192 -4.21 -1.95 -3.44
CA GLY A 192 -3.50 -3.13 -3.92
C GLY A 192 -2.31 -2.76 -4.79
N PHE A 193 -2.46 -1.77 -5.67
CA PHE A 193 -1.34 -1.31 -6.49
C PHE A 193 -0.14 -0.83 -5.64
N ALA A 194 -0.39 0.04 -4.65
CA ALA A 194 0.66 0.60 -3.80
C ALA A 194 1.36 -0.48 -2.95
N ILE A 195 0.58 -1.41 -2.38
CA ILE A 195 1.13 -2.55 -1.62
C ILE A 195 1.95 -3.47 -2.53
N GLY A 196 1.46 -3.75 -3.74
CA GLY A 196 2.15 -4.58 -4.71
C GLY A 196 3.48 -3.96 -5.16
N VAL A 197 3.52 -2.66 -5.44
CA VAL A 197 4.77 -1.95 -5.78
C VAL A 197 5.76 -2.01 -4.61
N ALA A 198 5.31 -1.73 -3.39
CA ALA A 198 6.17 -1.80 -2.20
C ALA A 198 6.77 -3.19 -1.99
N TYR A 199 5.95 -4.24 -2.19
CA TYR A 199 6.41 -5.62 -2.11
C TYR A 199 7.43 -5.98 -3.18
N ILE A 200 7.19 -5.62 -4.45
CA ILE A 200 8.13 -5.91 -5.54
C ILE A 200 9.45 -5.17 -5.34
N LEU A 201 9.41 -3.92 -4.87
CA LEU A 201 10.63 -3.18 -4.51
C LEU A 201 11.42 -3.87 -3.39
N ALA A 202 10.74 -4.47 -2.41
CA ALA A 202 11.37 -5.20 -1.32
C ALA A 202 11.99 -6.54 -1.78
N ILE A 203 11.30 -7.33 -2.61
CA ILE A 203 11.84 -8.61 -3.09
C ILE A 203 12.97 -8.45 -4.12
N LEU A 204 13.08 -7.28 -4.75
CA LEU A 204 14.14 -6.98 -5.72
C LEU A 204 15.28 -6.15 -5.12
N ASP A 205 15.17 -5.75 -3.86
CA ASP A 205 16.11 -4.84 -3.19
C ASP A 205 16.38 -3.57 -4.00
N GLN A 206 15.30 -2.96 -4.49
CA GLN A 206 15.32 -1.82 -5.42
C GLN A 206 14.83 -0.50 -4.81
N GLY A 207 14.63 -0.49 -3.48
CA GLY A 207 14.05 0.65 -2.77
C GLY A 207 14.89 1.92 -2.89
N GLU A 208 16.19 1.83 -2.67
CA GLU A 208 17.10 2.99 -2.72
C GLU A 208 17.26 3.53 -4.14
N GLN A 209 17.32 2.65 -5.14
CA GLN A 209 17.42 3.00 -6.55
C GLN A 209 16.16 3.73 -7.02
N PHE A 210 14.98 3.32 -6.52
CA PHE A 210 13.74 4.04 -6.76
C PHE A 210 13.72 5.41 -6.06
N ASP A 211 14.16 5.50 -4.81
CA ASP A 211 14.22 6.76 -4.07
C ASP A 211 15.17 7.77 -4.74
N ALA A 212 16.28 7.30 -5.30
CA ALA A 212 17.24 8.11 -6.06
C ALA A 212 16.64 8.74 -7.34
N LEU A 213 15.49 8.26 -7.82
CA LEU A 213 14.81 8.89 -8.95
C LEU A 213 14.15 10.22 -8.58
N HIS A 214 13.89 10.47 -7.28
CA HIS A 214 13.12 11.62 -6.80
C HIS A 214 11.79 11.80 -7.57
N TRP A 215 11.13 10.67 -7.88
CA TRP A 215 10.00 10.65 -8.81
C TRP A 215 8.82 11.50 -8.34
N PHE A 216 8.37 11.32 -7.10
CA PHE A 216 7.24 12.08 -6.57
C PHE A 216 7.54 13.57 -6.41
N GLU A 217 8.80 13.95 -6.14
CA GLU A 217 9.22 15.36 -6.16
C GLU A 217 9.09 15.97 -7.55
N GLU A 218 9.47 15.22 -8.60
CA GLU A 218 9.31 15.68 -9.98
C GLU A 218 7.84 15.79 -10.38
N VAL A 219 7.00 14.85 -9.93
CA VAL A 219 5.54 14.92 -10.14
C VAL A 219 4.95 16.18 -9.51
N VAL A 220 5.30 16.47 -8.25
CA VAL A 220 4.86 17.69 -7.55
C VAL A 220 5.32 18.94 -8.29
N ARG A 221 6.60 18.98 -8.72
CA ARG A 221 7.14 20.09 -9.49
C ARG A 221 6.37 20.30 -10.79
N LYS A 222 6.10 19.23 -11.56
CA LYS A 222 5.36 19.30 -12.82
C LYS A 222 3.98 19.92 -12.63
N TYR A 223 3.19 19.45 -11.66
CA TYR A 223 1.85 19.99 -11.44
C TYR A 223 1.87 21.40 -10.89
N LYS A 224 2.89 21.78 -10.11
CA LYS A 224 3.10 23.16 -9.68
C LYS A 224 3.34 24.10 -10.87
N VAL A 225 4.19 23.71 -11.82
CA VAL A 225 4.42 24.49 -13.05
C VAL A 225 3.15 24.59 -13.90
N GLU A 226 2.38 23.51 -14.02
CA GLU A 226 1.09 23.54 -14.73
C GLU A 226 0.05 24.45 -14.03
N GLU A 227 0.02 24.47 -12.70
CA GLU A 227 -0.84 25.33 -11.89
C GLU A 227 -0.44 26.81 -12.00
N GLU A 228 0.86 27.12 -12.00
CA GLU A 228 1.38 28.47 -12.24
C GLU A 228 0.98 28.97 -13.64
N ALA A 229 1.18 28.16 -14.69
CA ALA A 229 0.79 28.51 -16.05
C ALA A 229 -0.74 28.67 -16.20
N TYR A 230 -1.54 27.90 -15.46
CA TYR A 230 -2.99 28.07 -15.41
C TYR A 230 -3.38 29.41 -14.75
N ASN A 231 -2.75 29.76 -13.63
CA ASN A 231 -3.02 31.01 -12.91
C ASN A 231 -2.64 32.23 -13.74
N GLU A 232 -1.54 32.18 -14.49
CA GLU A 232 -1.15 33.22 -15.44
C GLU A 232 -2.23 33.45 -16.51
N LYS A 233 -2.71 32.38 -17.16
CA LYS A 233 -3.79 32.47 -18.16
C LYS A 233 -5.10 33.01 -17.59
N GLN A 234 -5.45 32.61 -16.36
CA GLN A 234 -6.61 33.16 -15.66
C GLN A 234 -6.45 34.67 -15.43
N ALA A 235 -5.29 35.11 -14.94
CA ALA A 235 -5.00 36.52 -14.69
C ALA A 235 -5.02 37.36 -15.97
N GLU A 236 -4.45 36.84 -17.07
CA GLU A 236 -4.49 37.48 -18.39
C GLU A 236 -5.93 37.70 -18.88
N ARG A 237 -6.77 36.66 -18.75
CA ARG A 237 -8.20 36.75 -19.11
C ARG A 237 -8.94 37.77 -18.23
N GLU A 238 -8.73 37.75 -16.92
CA GLU A 238 -9.33 38.72 -16.01
C GLU A 238 -8.92 40.15 -16.34
N ALA A 239 -7.63 40.37 -16.66
CA ALA A 239 -7.12 41.68 -17.07
C ALA A 239 -7.80 42.16 -18.36
N ARG A 240 -7.91 41.29 -19.37
CA ARG A 240 -8.61 41.55 -20.64
C ARG A 240 -10.07 41.95 -20.40
N LYS A 241 -10.80 41.21 -19.56
CA LYS A 241 -12.19 41.55 -19.20
C LYS A 241 -12.31 42.89 -18.47
N ARG A 242 -11.39 43.19 -17.54
CA ARG A 242 -11.38 44.46 -16.81
C ARG A 242 -11.13 45.64 -17.77
N GLU A 243 -10.24 45.48 -18.73
CA GLU A 243 -9.99 46.51 -19.76
C GLU A 243 -11.20 46.75 -20.66
N GLN A 244 -11.84 45.68 -21.15
CA GLN A 244 -13.03 45.76 -21.99
C GLN A 244 -14.20 46.44 -21.26
N ALA A 245 -14.41 46.08 -19.98
CA ALA A 245 -15.39 46.72 -19.11
C ALA A 245 -15.12 48.22 -18.91
N THR A 246 -13.84 48.60 -18.72
CA THR A 246 -13.42 50.00 -18.55
C THR A 246 -13.65 50.81 -19.83
N LYS A 247 -13.44 50.21 -21.01
CA LYS A 247 -13.64 50.83 -22.32
C LYS A 247 -15.13 50.91 -22.73
N LYS A 248 -16.07 50.38 -21.92
CA LYS A 248 -17.51 50.26 -22.24
C LYS A 248 -17.77 49.66 -23.63
N GLN A 249 -16.87 48.80 -24.07
CA GLN A 249 -16.97 48.15 -25.38
C GLN A 249 -18.06 47.07 -25.28
N LYS A 250 -19.05 47.11 -26.17
CA LYS A 250 -20.03 46.02 -26.26
C LYS A 250 -19.34 44.83 -26.92
N GLU A 251 -19.29 43.71 -26.21
CA GLU A 251 -18.81 42.45 -26.76
C GLU A 251 -19.71 42.01 -27.91
N THR A 252 -19.08 41.57 -28.99
CA THR A 252 -19.78 40.92 -30.11
C THR A 252 -20.20 39.52 -29.71
N THR A 253 -21.19 38.95 -30.40
CA THR A 253 -21.61 37.55 -30.18
C THR A 253 -20.46 36.56 -30.38
N ALA A 254 -19.53 36.85 -31.29
CA ALA A 254 -18.37 36.00 -31.52
C ALA A 254 -17.38 36.03 -30.35
N GLU A 255 -17.12 37.21 -29.77
CA GLU A 255 -16.23 37.36 -28.60
C GLU A 255 -16.83 36.70 -27.34
N LEU A 256 -18.16 36.74 -27.18
CA LEU A 256 -18.85 36.04 -26.09
C LEU A 256 -18.69 34.52 -26.19
N ILE A 257 -18.81 33.96 -27.41
CA ILE A 257 -18.64 32.52 -27.64
C ILE A 257 -17.19 32.10 -27.37
N ASP A 258 -16.21 32.87 -27.87
CA ASP A 258 -14.79 32.59 -27.64
C ASP A 258 -14.42 32.62 -26.15
N ASP A 259 -14.96 33.60 -25.40
CA ASP A 259 -14.75 33.68 -23.95
C ASP A 259 -15.41 32.49 -23.20
N GLU A 260 -16.60 32.05 -23.62
CA GLU A 260 -17.23 30.85 -23.05
C GLU A 260 -16.40 29.58 -23.30
N GLU A 261 -15.86 29.40 -24.51
CA GLU A 261 -14.97 28.28 -24.84
C GLU A 261 -13.66 28.32 -24.05
N GLU A 262 -13.07 29.52 -23.87
CA GLU A 262 -11.88 29.73 -23.05
C GLU A 262 -12.15 29.40 -21.58
N VAL A 263 -13.27 29.87 -21.00
CA VAL A 263 -13.70 29.54 -19.63
C VAL A 263 -13.83 28.03 -19.44
N HIS A 264 -14.53 27.37 -20.36
CA HIS A 264 -14.73 25.94 -20.30
C HIS A 264 -13.40 25.18 -20.35
N THR A 265 -12.49 25.60 -21.23
CA THR A 265 -11.14 25.02 -21.35
C THR A 265 -10.32 25.20 -20.08
N LEU A 266 -10.36 26.39 -19.49
CA LEU A 266 -9.68 26.70 -18.23
C LEU A 266 -10.25 25.88 -17.06
N GLN A 267 -11.57 25.74 -16.96
CA GLN A 267 -12.22 24.93 -15.92
C GLN A 267 -11.83 23.45 -16.04
N LEU A 268 -11.82 22.89 -17.24
CA LEU A 268 -11.39 21.51 -17.47
C LEU A 268 -9.91 21.31 -17.12
N THR A 269 -9.07 22.30 -17.44
CA THR A 269 -7.63 22.26 -17.12
C THR A 269 -7.40 22.28 -15.61
N ALA A 270 -8.05 23.20 -14.88
CA ALA A 270 -7.96 23.29 -13.43
C ALA A 270 -8.39 21.97 -12.76
N LYS A 271 -9.55 21.45 -13.16
CA LYS A 271 -10.08 20.19 -12.65
C LYS A 271 -9.12 19.02 -12.91
N ARG A 272 -8.51 18.97 -14.10
CA ARG A 272 -7.54 17.93 -14.45
C ARG A 272 -6.30 18.00 -13.56
N ILE A 273 -5.72 19.19 -13.38
CA ILE A 273 -4.52 19.40 -12.55
C ILE A 273 -4.81 18.96 -11.11
N GLU A 274 -5.92 19.44 -10.53
CA GLU A 274 -6.31 19.12 -9.16
C GLU A 274 -6.53 17.62 -8.95
N LEU A 275 -7.28 16.98 -9.84
CA LEU A 275 -7.56 15.54 -9.74
C LEU A 275 -6.28 14.72 -9.84
N ASN A 276 -5.43 14.97 -10.83
CA ASN A 276 -4.21 14.19 -10.99
C ASN A 276 -3.25 14.42 -9.81
N ARG A 277 -3.07 15.67 -9.35
CA ARG A 277 -2.25 15.97 -8.17
C ARG A 277 -2.71 15.18 -6.95
N ARG A 278 -4.02 15.23 -6.66
CA ARG A 278 -4.61 14.51 -5.53
C ARG A 278 -4.40 13.00 -5.63
N GLU A 279 -4.58 12.40 -6.80
CA GLU A 279 -4.36 10.96 -6.97
C GLU A 279 -2.89 10.56 -6.82
N PHE A 280 -1.95 11.42 -7.27
CA PHE A 280 -0.53 11.20 -7.03
C PHE A 280 -0.15 11.33 -5.55
N ASP A 281 -0.70 12.31 -4.83
CA ASP A 281 -0.48 12.48 -3.39
C ASP A 281 -0.98 11.25 -2.61
N LEU A 282 -2.18 10.77 -2.95
CA LEU A 282 -2.74 9.55 -2.36
C LEU A 282 -1.86 8.33 -2.65
N LEU A 283 -1.37 8.18 -3.88
CA LEU A 283 -0.47 7.10 -4.24
C LEU A 283 0.85 7.17 -3.47
N ASP A 284 1.44 8.35 -3.33
CA ASP A 284 2.69 8.55 -2.58
C ASP A 284 2.50 8.18 -1.10
N TRP A 285 1.42 8.64 -0.46
CA TRP A 285 1.12 8.28 0.93
C TRP A 285 0.86 6.78 1.10
N SER A 286 0.06 6.17 0.21
CA SER A 286 -0.21 4.74 0.25
C SER A 286 1.06 3.92 0.03
N LEU A 287 1.93 4.33 -0.89
CA LEU A 287 3.19 3.64 -1.16
C LEU A 287 4.16 3.77 0.02
N ASN A 288 4.33 4.97 0.57
CA ASN A 288 5.20 5.20 1.73
C ASN A 288 4.69 4.43 2.95
N GLY A 289 3.37 4.40 3.18
CA GLY A 289 2.75 3.58 4.23
C GLY A 289 2.96 2.08 4.00
N ALA A 290 2.81 1.61 2.76
CA ALA A 290 3.01 0.21 2.42
C ALA A 290 4.46 -0.25 2.60
N ARG A 291 5.44 0.60 2.26
CA ARG A 291 6.88 0.30 2.43
C ARG A 291 7.26 0.02 3.88
N ILE A 292 6.56 0.60 4.86
CA ILE A 292 6.82 0.34 6.29
C ILE A 292 6.62 -1.15 6.63
N PHE A 293 5.71 -1.86 5.95
CA PHE A 293 5.48 -3.28 6.20
C PHE A 293 6.63 -4.19 5.75
N PHE A 294 7.53 -3.67 4.94
CA PHE A 294 8.65 -4.41 4.34
C PHE A 294 10.02 -3.83 4.72
N LYS A 295 10.07 -2.76 5.52
CA LYS A 295 11.31 -2.25 6.12
C LYS A 295 11.64 -3.08 7.36
N ASP A 296 12.92 -3.40 7.52
CA ASP A 296 13.43 -4.15 8.67
C ASP A 296 13.40 -3.38 9.99
#